data_AF-A0AAP2UKV2-F1
#
_entry.id   AF-A0AAP2UKV2-F1
#
_cell.length_a   1.000
_cell.length_b   1.000
_cell.length_c   1.000
_cell.angle_alpha   90.00
_cell.angle_beta   90.00
_cell.angle_gamma   90.00
#
_symmetry.space_group_name_H-M   'P 1'
#
loop_
_entity.id
_entity.type
_entity.pdbx_description
1 polymer ?
#
loop_
_entity_poly.entity_id
_entity_poly.type
_entity_poly.pdbx_seq_one_letter_code
_entity_poly.pdbx_strand_id
1 'polypeptide(L)' 'MPVNELIKKLNTKLIGHYRYYGITGNYDKLEMFRWYVIERLKAWLHRRSQRAKMTWEKFDKIIEYNPSVKPKVYHSI' A
#
# COMPACT_ATOMS: atom_id res chain seq x y z
N MET A 1 -5.19 -16.42 3.41
CA MET A 1 -4.33 -15.84 2.35
C MET A 1 -2.98 -15.42 2.93
N PRO A 2 -1.84 -15.91 2.41
CA PRO A 2 -0.50 -15.46 2.83
C PRO A 2 -0.28 -13.95 2.67
N VAL A 3 0.62 -13.36 3.48
CA VAL A 3 0.88 -11.91 3.50
C VAL A 3 1.43 -11.41 2.15
N ASN A 4 2.34 -12.16 1.53
CA ASN A 4 2.92 -11.79 0.23
C ASN A 4 1.84 -11.73 -0.87
N GLU A 5 0.91 -12.68 -0.88
CA GLU A 5 -0.17 -12.74 -1.87
C GLU A 5 -1.18 -11.60 -1.68
N LEU A 6 -1.47 -11.26 -0.42
CA LEU A 6 -2.28 -10.08 -0.07
C LEU A 6 -1.65 -8.80 -0.63
N ILE A 7 -0.35 -8.59 -0.39
CA ILE A 7 0.34 -7.37 -0.82
C ILE A 7 0.39 -7.29 -2.35
N LYS A 8 0.62 -8.41 -3.03
CA LYS A 8 0.54 -8.46 -4.51
C LYS A 8 -0.83 -8.02 -5.02
N LYS A 9 -1.93 -8.55 -4.46
CA LYS A 9 -3.28 -8.15 -4.83
C LYS A 9 -3.56 -6.67 -4.53
N LEU A 10 -3.08 -6.18 -3.39
CA LEU A 10 -3.18 -4.76 -3.02
C LEU A 10 -2.46 -3.88 -4.05
N ASN A 11 -1.23 -4.24 -4.43
CA ASN A 11 -0.47 -3.54 -5.44
C ASN A 11 -1.17 -3.49 -6.80
N THR A 12 -1.81 -4.58 -7.23
CA THR A 12 -2.63 -4.58 -8.47
C THR A 12 -3.77 -3.55 -8.40
N LYS A 13 -4.44 -3.43 -7.25
CA LYS A 13 -5.51 -2.43 -7.06
C LYS A 13 -4.96 -1.00 -7.04
N LEU A 14 -3.83 -0.77 -6.35
CA LEU A 14 -3.15 0.53 -6.32
C LEU A 14 -2.70 0.97 -7.72
N ILE A 15 -2.13 0.07 -8.53
CA ILE A 15 -1.74 0.37 -9.91
C ILE A 15 -2.94 0.88 -10.72
N GLY A 16 -4.09 0.19 -10.63
CA GLY A 16 -5.31 0.62 -11.31
C GLY A 16 -5.77 2.01 -10.85
N HIS A 17 -5.76 2.26 -9.54
CA HIS A 17 -6.10 3.55 -8.97
C HIS A 17 -5.17 4.67 -9.45
N TYR A 18 -3.86 4.44 -9.43
CA TYR A 18 -2.88 5.44 -9.89
C TYR A 18 -2.97 5.71 -11.39
N ARG A 19 -3.27 4.70 -12.21
CA ARG A 19 -3.51 4.92 -13.65
C ARG A 19 -4.71 5.82 -13.90
N TYR A 20 -5.80 5.63 -13.15
CA TYR A 20 -7.01 6.41 -13.31
C TYR A 20 -6.87 7.85 -12.78
N TYR A 21 -6.24 8.02 -11.61
CA TYR A 21 -6.18 9.30 -10.91
C TYR A 21 -4.83 10.04 -11.03
N GLY A 22 -3.86 9.45 -11.72
CA GLY A 22 -2.48 9.96 -11.87
C GLY A 22 -2.37 11.13 -12.83
N ILE A 23 -3.02 12.25 -12.51
CA ILE A 23 -2.89 13.51 -13.24
C ILE A 23 -1.83 14.42 -12.59
N THR A 24 -1.25 15.35 -13.35
CA THR A 24 -0.11 16.20 -12.92
C THR A 24 -0.38 17.01 -11.64
N GLY A 25 -1.64 17.33 -11.32
CA GLY A 25 -2.04 18.03 -10.09
C GLY A 25 -2.52 17.15 -8.93
N ASN A 26 -2.47 15.81 -9.04
CA ASN A 26 -3.07 14.91 -8.05
C ASN A 26 -2.05 13.98 -7.35
N TYR A 27 -0.76 14.14 -7.64
CA TYR A 27 0.29 13.29 -7.07
C TYR A 27 0.28 13.27 -5.53
N ASP A 28 0.21 14.43 -4.89
CA ASP A 28 0.24 14.55 -3.43
C ASP A 28 -0.92 13.82 -2.76
N LYS A 29 -2.13 13.88 -3.35
CA LYS A 29 -3.30 13.16 -2.85
C LYS A 29 -3.14 11.64 -3.04
N LEU A 30 -2.51 11.20 -4.13
CA LEU A 30 -2.24 9.78 -4.35
C LEU A 30 -1.16 9.24 -3.40
N GLU A 31 -0.18 10.05 -3.06
CA GLU A 31 0.84 9.68 -2.08
C GLU A 31 0.23 9.62 -0.68
N MET A 32 -0.61 10.59 -0.30
CA MET A 32 -1.40 10.54 0.94
C MET A 32 -2.30 9.30 0.99
N PHE A 33 -2.96 8.96 -0.12
CA PHE A 33 -3.76 7.75 -0.22
C PHE A 33 -2.91 6.47 -0.02
N ARG A 34 -1.71 6.42 -0.61
CA ARG A 34 -0.76 5.31 -0.39
C ARG A 34 -0.44 5.15 1.10
N TRP A 35 -0.15 6.25 1.80
CA TRP A 35 0.13 6.22 3.24
C TRP A 35 -1.04 5.65 4.05
N TYR A 36 -2.28 6.10 3.79
CA TYR A 36 -3.45 5.55 4.47
C TYR A 36 -3.63 4.05 4.21
N VAL A 37 -3.40 3.60 2.97
CA VAL A 37 -3.49 2.17 2.62
C VAL A 37 -2.46 1.35 3.40
N ILE A 38 -1.23 1.83 3.54
CA ILE A 38 -0.16 1.17 4.30
C ILE A 38 -0.52 1.08 5.79
N GLU A 39 -1.00 2.18 6.39
CA GLU A 39 -1.46 2.16 7.78
C GLU A 39 -2.61 1.18 8.01
N ARG A 40 -3.58 1.14 7.08
CA ARG A 40 -4.71 0.20 7.18
C ARG A 40 -4.27 -1.24 6.98
N LEU A 41 -3.30 -1.50 6.12
CA LEU A 41 -2.69 -2.82 5.96
C LEU A 41 -2.03 -3.28 7.26
N LYS A 42 -1.22 -2.42 7.91
CA LYS A 42 -0.63 -2.73 9.22
C LYS A 42 -1.69 -3.05 10.27
N ALA A 43 -2.71 -2.21 10.38
CA ALA A 43 -3.81 -2.43 11.33
C ALA A 43 -4.58 -3.74 11.05
N TRP A 44 -4.78 -4.08 9.77
CA TRP A 44 -5.43 -5.33 9.37
C TRP A 44 -4.57 -6.55 9.68
N LEU A 45 -3.26 -6.51 9.40
CA LEU A 45 -2.33 -7.58 9.74
C LEU A 45 -2.20 -7.76 11.26
N HIS A 46 -2.23 -6.66 12.02
CA HIS A 46 -2.30 -6.70 13.48
C HIS A 46 -3.53 -7.47 13.96
N ARG A 47 -4.72 -7.14 13.44
CA ARG A 47 -5.97 -7.84 13.78
C ARG A 47 -5.97 -9.31 13.38
N ARG A 48 -5.27 -9.66 12.30
CA ARG A 48 -5.21 -11.04 11.79
C ARG A 48 -4.26 -11.93 12.57
N SER A 49 -3.31 -11.35 13.29
CA SER A 49 -2.31 -12.09 14.05
C SER A 49 -2.87 -12.45 15.43
N GLN A 50 -3.27 -13.72 15.61
CA GLN A 50 -3.77 -14.19 16.91
C GLN A 50 -2.67 -14.37 17.98
N ARG A 51 -1.38 -14.38 17.61
CA ARG A 51 -0.28 -14.73 18.53
C ARG A 51 0.80 -13.66 18.71
N ALA A 52 0.88 -12.65 17.84
CA ALA A 52 1.99 -11.69 17.88
C ALA A 52 1.52 -10.25 17.62
N LYS A 53 1.95 -9.32 18.49
CA LYS A 53 1.86 -7.87 18.23
C LYS A 53 2.60 -7.55 16.93
N MET A 54 1.87 -6.94 15.99
CA MET A 54 2.43 -6.31 14.80
C MET A 54 2.98 -4.93 15.17
N THR A 55 4.29 -4.82 15.35
CA THR A 55 5.00 -3.55 15.54
C THR A 55 5.33 -2.93 14.18
N TRP A 56 5.77 -1.67 14.16
CA TRP A 56 6.23 -1.04 12.92
C TRP A 56 7.46 -1.73 12.36
N GLU A 57 8.43 -2.11 13.18
CA GLU A 57 9.67 -2.77 12.72
C GLU A 57 9.39 -4.11 12.03
N LYS A 58 8.42 -4.89 12.53
CA LYS A 58 7.98 -6.12 11.89
C LYS A 58 7.26 -5.86 10.57
N PHE A 59 6.43 -4.82 10.55
CA PHE A 59 5.70 -4.43 9.36
C PHE A 59 6.63 -3.89 8.27
N ASP A 60 7.63 -3.11 8.63
CA ASP A 60 8.60 -2.54 7.69
C ASP A 60 9.39 -3.65 7.00
N LYS A 61 9.80 -4.71 7.71
CA LYS A 61 10.42 -5.91 7.10
C LYS A 61 9.50 -6.61 6.09
N ILE A 62 8.20 -6.63 6.33
CA ILE A 62 7.21 -7.22 5.42
C ILE A 62 7.10 -6.38 4.13
N ILE A 63 7.05 -5.05 4.29
CA ILE A 63 6.95 -4.11 3.17
C ILE A 63 8.27 -3.98 2.41
N GLU A 64 9.41 -4.14 3.05
CA GLU A 64 10.71 -4.18 2.37
C GLU A 64 10.78 -5.35 1.37
N TYR A 65 10.29 -6.52 1.75
CA TYR A 65 10.24 -7.69 0.87
C TYR A 65 9.15 -7.58 -0.21
N ASN A 66 8.06 -6.86 0.05
CA ASN A 66 7.01 -6.59 -0.93
C ASN A 66 6.63 -5.10 -0.90
N PRO A 67 7.38 -4.22 -1.57
CA PRO A 67 7.14 -2.79 -1.49
C PRO A 67 5.77 -2.43 -2.07
N SER A 68 5.07 -1.51 -1.40
CA SER A 68 3.88 -0.89 -1.97
C SER A 68 4.28 -0.14 -3.24
N VAL A 69 3.49 -0.26 -4.31
CA VAL A 69 3.70 0.58 -5.49
C VAL A 69 3.57 2.07 -5.14
N LYS A 70 4.48 2.89 -5.64
CA LYS A 70 4.40 4.36 -5.52
C LYS A 70 3.46 4.92 -6.60
N PRO A 71 2.73 6.01 -6.32
CA PRO A 71 1.97 6.72 -7.33
C PRO A 71 2.89 7.24 -8.43
N LYS A 72 2.32 7.39 -9.62
CA LYS A 72 2.97 7.98 -10.79
C LYS A 72 1.98 8.90 -11.47
N VAL A 73 2.50 9.93 -12.13
CA VAL A 73 1.71 10.74 -13.06
C VAL A 73 1.66 9.97 -14.39
N TYR A 74 0.45 9.66 -14.85
CA TYR A 74 0.16 9.00 -16.12
C TYR A 74 -0.41 9.96 -17.16
N HIS A 75 -1.05 11.03 -16.72
CA HIS A 75 -1.71 12.00 -17.57
C HIS A 75 -1.25 13.42 -17.24
N SER A 76 -0.82 14.14 -18.26
CA SER A 76 -0.61 15.58 -18.20
C SER A 76 -1.87 16.27 -18.69
N ILE A 77 -2.38 17.19 -17.88
CA ILE A 77 -3.50 18.07 -18.19
C ILE A 77 -2.93 19.49 -18.22
#